data_AF-A0A2A5GTH8-F1
#
_entry.id   AF-A0A2A5GTH8-F1
#
_cell.length_a   1.000
_cell.length_b   1.000
_cell.length_c   1.000
_cell.angle_alpha   90.00
_cell.angle_beta   90.00
_cell.angle_gamma   90.00
#
_symmetry.space_group_name_H-M   'P 1'
#
loop_
_entity.id
_entity.type
_entity.pdbx_description
1 polymer ?
#
loop_
_entity_poly.entity_id
_entity_poly.type
_entity_poly.pdbx_seq_one_letter_code
_entity_poly.pdbx_strand_id
1 'polypeptide(L)'
;MIHMGLQSLCNFLTKNIAFTPLKIILLSGALFLFGFGGYGQVSIADISFNEANTTVTFDIIYTGPVVASFSVDYTTSDGSATAGTDYTTTSSMLLFSGNPETQTFNVTIANDGVPEMDEIYNVTLSNIFPAVTTFTNTTATGTIVNDDGLSVEFSTGASSDTETAGGNLPTLLVTGTVILASTVTVTDAGTGNATGGGTDFSFTSPQLVNIPAAIYDGTTATEITIPILAIVGDAIVEVNETIDLTLSTPTGDAALGATTASTYTINDDDTATVSIDDPVSVAEGDVGTATLTFTVSIDQ
;
A
#
# COMPACT_ATOMS: atom_id res chain seq x y z
N MET A 1 74.30 -50.69 -5.55
CA MET A 1 73.64 -50.90 -4.23
C MET A 1 73.55 -49.53 -3.59
N ILE A 2 72.40 -48.89 -3.37
CA ILE A 2 71.01 -49.32 -3.25
C ILE A 2 70.14 -48.25 -3.94
N HIS A 3 69.26 -48.72 -4.82
CA HIS A 3 68.21 -47.97 -5.46
C HIS A 3 67.04 -47.89 -4.46
N MET A 4 67.04 -46.92 -3.55
CA MET A 4 65.88 -46.61 -2.70
C MET A 4 65.07 -45.53 -3.41
N GLY A 5 63.99 -46.00 -4.04
CA GLY A 5 63.18 -45.23 -4.97
C GLY A 5 62.37 -44.11 -4.30
N LEU A 6 62.14 -43.09 -5.12
CA LEU A 6 61.24 -41.95 -4.96
C LEU A 6 59.82 -42.28 -4.46
N GLN A 7 59.43 -43.57 -4.41
CA GLN A 7 58.13 -44.00 -3.89
C GLN A 7 57.98 -43.86 -2.36
N SER A 8 59.07 -43.89 -1.58
CA SER A 8 58.96 -43.87 -0.12
C SER A 8 58.61 -42.47 0.44
N LEU A 9 58.98 -41.40 -0.28
CA LEU A 9 58.60 -40.02 0.08
C LEU A 9 57.17 -39.67 -0.38
N CYS A 10 56.65 -40.36 -1.39
CA CYS A 10 55.30 -40.15 -1.93
C CYS A 10 54.20 -40.71 -1.00
N ASN A 11 54.50 -41.73 -0.21
CA ASN A 11 53.55 -42.34 0.74
C ASN A 11 53.40 -41.60 2.08
N PHE A 12 54.25 -40.61 2.38
CA PHE A 12 54.10 -39.81 3.61
C PHE A 12 53.16 -38.60 3.43
N LEU A 13 52.99 -38.11 2.19
CA LEU A 13 52.18 -36.92 1.89
C LEU A 13 50.73 -37.23 1.49
N THR A 14 50.39 -38.47 1.14
CA THR A 14 49.05 -38.85 0.65
C THR A 14 48.10 -39.35 1.73
N LYS A 15 48.54 -39.54 2.98
CA LYS A 15 47.73 -40.21 4.00
C LYS A 15 46.86 -39.32 4.89
N ASN A 16 46.84 -37.99 4.73
CA ASN A 16 46.06 -37.14 5.65
C ASN A 16 45.37 -35.89 5.10
N ILE A 17 45.41 -35.54 3.81
CA ILE A 17 44.62 -34.41 3.30
C ILE A 17 44.16 -34.73 1.87
N ALA A 18 42.84 -34.69 1.66
CA ALA A 18 42.24 -34.82 0.34
C ALA A 18 42.52 -33.56 -0.48
N PHE A 19 43.28 -33.68 -1.58
CA PHE A 19 43.35 -32.68 -2.63
C PHE A 19 42.84 -33.26 -3.94
N THR A 20 42.10 -32.44 -4.68
CA THR A 20 41.75 -32.64 -6.09
C THR A 20 43.02 -32.68 -6.95
N PRO A 21 43.03 -33.37 -8.11
CA PRO A 21 44.27 -33.71 -8.80
C PRO A 21 44.94 -32.49 -9.44
N LEU A 22 46.20 -32.24 -9.07
CA LEU A 22 47.08 -31.23 -9.64
C LEU A 22 47.79 -31.79 -10.88
N LYS A 23 47.66 -31.14 -12.05
CA LYS A 23 48.41 -31.49 -13.26
C LYS A 23 49.64 -30.58 -13.37
N ILE A 24 50.82 -31.13 -13.07
CA ILE A 24 52.11 -30.43 -13.20
C ILE A 24 52.60 -30.56 -14.64
N ILE A 25 52.82 -29.44 -15.33
CA ILE A 25 53.57 -29.40 -16.60
C ILE A 25 54.85 -28.61 -16.36
N LEU A 26 55.99 -29.29 -16.45
CA LEU A 26 57.32 -28.67 -16.37
C LEU A 26 57.77 -28.25 -17.77
N LEU A 27 57.80 -26.95 -18.06
CA LEU A 27 58.67 -26.40 -19.10
C LEU A 27 59.70 -25.48 -18.45
N SER A 28 60.97 -25.82 -18.66
CA SER A 28 62.15 -24.96 -18.53
C SER A 28 62.12 -23.93 -17.38
N GLY A 29 62.49 -24.38 -16.18
CA GLY A 29 63.29 -23.56 -15.26
C GLY A 29 62.61 -22.45 -14.44
N ALA A 30 61.28 -22.28 -14.50
CA ALA A 30 60.57 -21.39 -13.59
C ALA A 30 59.43 -22.13 -12.87
N LEU A 31 59.48 -22.13 -11.54
CA LEU A 31 58.37 -22.59 -10.70
C LEU A 31 57.27 -21.52 -10.73
N PHE A 32 56.36 -21.61 -11.70
CA PHE A 32 55.08 -20.92 -11.62
C PHE A 32 54.09 -21.82 -10.88
N LEU A 33 53.87 -21.53 -9.60
CA LEU A 33 52.71 -22.03 -8.86
C LEU A 33 51.46 -21.34 -9.45
N PHE A 34 50.77 -21.98 -10.39
CA PHE A 34 49.36 -21.68 -10.63
C PHE A 34 48.54 -22.52 -9.66
N GLY A 35 48.48 -22.06 -8.41
CA GLY A 35 47.57 -22.58 -7.41
C GLY A 35 46.56 -21.50 -7.06
N PHE A 36 45.44 -21.40 -7.80
CA PHE A 36 44.30 -20.59 -7.36
C PHE A 36 42.99 -21.28 -7.74
N GLY A 37 42.68 -22.34 -7.01
CA GLY A 37 41.28 -22.65 -6.73
C GLY A 37 40.81 -21.68 -5.66
N GLY A 38 39.79 -20.88 -5.99
CA GLY A 38 39.03 -20.06 -5.04
C GLY A 38 39.82 -18.96 -4.33
N TYR A 39 40.09 -17.85 -5.01
CA TYR A 39 40.18 -16.58 -4.27
C TYR A 39 38.80 -16.40 -3.64
N GLY A 40 38.70 -16.47 -2.31
CA GLY A 40 37.48 -15.96 -1.73
C GLY A 40 37.54 -14.45 -1.70
N GLN A 41 36.35 -13.91 -1.86
CA GLN A 41 36.11 -12.61 -2.44
C GLN A 41 35.21 -11.83 -1.50
N VAL A 42 35.32 -10.52 -1.60
CA VAL A 42 34.39 -9.59 -0.95
C VAL A 42 33.16 -9.47 -1.84
N SER A 43 31.98 -9.60 -1.26
CA SER A 43 30.70 -9.42 -1.96
C SER A 43 29.72 -8.66 -1.10
N ILE A 44 28.78 -8.02 -1.77
CA ILE A 44 27.58 -7.41 -1.18
C ILE A 44 26.36 -7.95 -1.93
N ALA A 45 25.19 -8.00 -1.32
CA ALA A 45 23.98 -8.45 -2.00
C ALA A 45 22.95 -7.32 -2.06
N ASP A 46 22.08 -7.40 -3.07
CA ASP A 46 20.89 -6.55 -3.13
C ASP A 46 19.99 -6.85 -1.93
N ILE A 47 19.31 -5.81 -1.44
CA ILE A 47 18.30 -5.94 -0.38
C ILE A 47 17.03 -5.22 -0.81
N SER A 48 15.89 -5.69 -0.33
CA SER A 48 14.58 -5.05 -0.50
C SER A 48 13.90 -5.02 0.86
N PHE A 49 13.33 -3.87 1.20
CA PHE A 49 12.74 -3.62 2.50
C PHE A 49 11.62 -2.60 2.37
N ASN A 50 10.68 -2.68 3.29
CA ASN A 50 9.59 -1.73 3.42
C ASN A 50 10.11 -0.38 3.96
N GLU A 51 9.60 0.74 3.44
CA GLU A 51 10.00 2.11 3.79
C GLU A 51 9.86 2.41 5.29
N ALA A 52 8.85 1.85 5.98
CA ALA A 52 8.71 1.94 7.44
C ALA A 52 9.91 1.38 8.22
N ASN A 53 10.78 0.61 7.57
CA ASN A 53 12.10 0.29 8.11
C ASN A 53 13.04 1.49 7.96
N THR A 54 12.88 2.47 8.85
CA THR A 54 13.72 3.69 8.95
C THR A 54 15.24 3.45 9.06
N THR A 55 15.68 2.21 9.23
CA THR A 55 17.10 1.82 9.14
C THR A 55 17.23 0.42 8.57
N VAL A 56 18.13 0.26 7.61
CA VAL A 56 18.41 -1.01 6.94
C VAL A 56 19.90 -1.33 6.99
N THR A 57 20.22 -2.62 6.98
CA THR A 57 21.59 -3.11 7.14
C THR A 57 22.05 -3.83 5.89
N PHE A 58 23.23 -3.47 5.39
CA PHE A 58 23.92 -4.24 4.35
C PHE A 58 25.01 -5.10 4.95
N ASP A 59 25.09 -6.34 4.47
CA ASP A 59 26.15 -7.28 4.78
C ASP A 59 27.20 -7.26 3.66
N ILE A 60 28.45 -6.95 4.02
CA ILE A 60 29.62 -7.16 3.18
C ILE A 60 30.36 -8.39 3.67
N ILE A 61 30.38 -9.42 2.85
CA ILE A 61 30.84 -10.76 3.23
C ILE A 61 32.20 -11.01 2.58
N TYR A 62 33.17 -11.39 3.39
CA TYR A 62 34.41 -12.00 2.93
C TYR A 62 34.35 -13.52 3.15
N THR A 63 34.49 -14.30 2.08
CA THR A 63 34.43 -15.78 2.14
C THR A 63 35.78 -16.46 1.85
N GLY A 64 36.85 -15.67 1.80
CA GLY A 64 38.18 -16.16 1.40
C GLY A 64 39.01 -16.86 2.45
N PRO A 65 40.11 -17.49 2.00
CA PRO A 65 41.06 -18.08 2.93
C PRO A 65 41.59 -17.00 3.89
N VAL A 66 42.19 -17.44 4.99
CA VAL A 66 42.80 -16.49 5.93
C VAL A 66 43.94 -15.73 5.24
N VAL A 67 43.88 -14.40 5.30
CA VAL A 67 44.84 -13.43 4.76
C VAL A 67 45.18 -12.38 5.84
N ALA A 68 46.05 -11.42 5.52
CA ALA A 68 46.26 -10.26 6.38
C ALA A 68 44.99 -9.40 6.45
N SER A 69 44.79 -8.68 7.55
CA SER A 69 43.71 -7.70 7.67
C SER A 69 43.75 -6.68 6.53
N PHE A 70 42.58 -6.30 6.02
CA PHE A 70 42.43 -5.35 4.92
C PHE A 70 41.21 -4.47 5.14
N SER A 71 41.13 -3.35 4.44
CA SER A 71 39.95 -2.48 4.44
C SER A 71 39.20 -2.57 3.13
N VAL A 72 37.91 -2.25 3.18
CA VAL A 72 37.02 -2.06 2.02
C VAL A 72 36.27 -0.76 2.23
N ASP A 73 36.25 0.12 1.24
CA ASP A 73 35.43 1.32 1.27
C ASP A 73 34.06 1.04 0.65
N TYR A 74 33.02 1.70 1.17
CA TYR A 74 31.69 1.71 0.56
C TYR A 74 31.16 3.13 0.41
N THR A 75 30.29 3.33 -0.57
CA THR A 75 29.52 4.57 -0.74
C THR A 75 28.14 4.26 -1.30
N THR A 76 27.13 4.99 -0.86
CA THR A 76 25.82 5.01 -1.51
C THR A 76 25.78 6.05 -2.62
N SER A 77 24.90 5.87 -3.60
CA SER A 77 24.55 6.86 -4.61
C SER A 77 23.11 6.68 -5.07
N ASP A 78 22.52 7.76 -5.56
CA ASP A 78 21.11 7.78 -5.98
C ASP A 78 20.82 6.78 -7.11
N GLY A 79 19.55 6.38 -7.17
CA GLY A 79 18.96 5.64 -8.28
C GLY A 79 17.69 6.36 -8.72
N SER A 80 16.52 5.75 -8.52
CA SER A 80 15.26 6.50 -8.51
C SER A 80 15.04 7.20 -7.16
N ALA A 81 15.46 6.55 -6.07
CA ALA A 81 15.55 7.17 -4.76
C ALA A 81 16.67 8.22 -4.73
N THR A 82 16.35 9.37 -4.19
CA THR A 82 17.15 10.58 -4.04
C THR A 82 17.57 10.77 -2.58
N ALA A 83 18.86 11.02 -2.36
CA ALA A 83 19.34 11.28 -1.02
C ALA A 83 18.77 12.59 -0.43
N GLY A 84 18.32 12.52 0.82
CA GLY A 84 17.71 13.61 1.56
C GLY A 84 16.19 13.66 1.47
N THR A 85 15.58 13.00 0.47
CA THR A 85 14.14 12.72 0.43
C THR A 85 13.87 11.30 0.90
N ASP A 86 14.54 10.30 0.35
CA ASP A 86 14.11 8.89 0.48
C ASP A 86 15.12 8.08 1.34
N TYR A 87 16.39 8.48 1.32
CA TYR A 87 17.43 7.89 2.18
C TYR A 87 18.54 8.90 2.52
N THR A 88 19.37 8.59 3.52
CA THR A 88 20.56 9.40 3.82
C THR A 88 21.81 8.77 3.22
N THR A 89 22.61 9.56 2.49
CA THR A 89 23.88 9.07 1.94
C THR A 89 24.82 8.60 3.05
N THR A 90 25.46 7.45 2.84
CA THR A 90 26.50 6.93 3.73
C THR A 90 27.72 6.47 2.94
N SER A 91 28.89 6.73 3.49
CA SER A 91 30.17 6.27 2.94
C SER A 91 31.18 6.12 4.06
N SER A 92 31.91 5.01 4.08
CA SER A 92 32.94 4.77 5.09
C SER A 92 33.89 3.65 4.67
N MET A 93 34.90 3.41 5.50
CA MET A 93 35.81 2.27 5.43
C MET A 93 35.39 1.20 6.44
N LEU A 94 35.34 -0.06 6.01
CA LEU A 94 35.16 -1.22 6.87
C LEU A 94 36.44 -2.03 6.96
N LEU A 95 36.86 -2.34 8.18
CA LEU A 95 38.05 -3.15 8.44
C LEU A 95 37.67 -4.63 8.52
N PHE A 96 38.37 -5.45 7.77
CA PHE A 96 38.33 -6.89 7.82
C PHE A 96 39.58 -7.40 8.54
N SER A 97 39.40 -8.31 9.48
CA SER A 97 40.46 -9.01 10.18
C SER A 97 41.19 -10.03 9.30
N GLY A 98 40.63 -10.37 8.13
CA GLY A 98 41.27 -11.21 7.12
C GLY A 98 40.95 -12.69 7.27
N ASN A 99 39.90 -13.06 7.99
CA ASN A 99 39.30 -14.39 8.00
C ASN A 99 37.85 -14.30 7.51
N PRO A 100 37.20 -15.42 7.09
CA PRO A 100 35.80 -15.38 6.70
C PRO A 100 34.93 -14.67 7.73
N GLU A 101 34.39 -13.52 7.38
CA GLU A 101 33.65 -12.65 8.27
C GLU A 101 32.67 -11.78 7.47
N THR A 102 31.65 -11.29 8.18
CA THR A 102 30.67 -10.34 7.66
C THR A 102 30.85 -9.03 8.39
N GLN A 103 31.10 -7.96 7.65
CA GLN A 103 31.01 -6.59 8.16
C GLN A 103 29.68 -5.99 7.74
N THR A 104 29.15 -5.11 8.57
CA THR A 104 27.86 -4.47 8.30
C THR A 104 27.97 -2.96 8.34
N PHE A 105 27.07 -2.30 7.63
CA PHE A 105 26.81 -0.87 7.78
C PHE A 105 25.32 -0.61 7.60
N ASN A 106 24.87 0.51 8.15
CA ASN A 106 23.47 0.90 8.10
C ASN A 106 23.26 2.06 7.12
N VAL A 107 22.09 2.06 6.48
CA VAL A 107 21.54 3.18 5.73
C VAL A 107 20.25 3.62 6.44
N THR A 108 20.09 4.92 6.68
CA THR A 108 18.84 5.47 7.21
C THR A 108 17.88 5.73 6.05
N ILE A 109 16.65 5.26 6.19
CA ILE A 109 15.56 5.41 5.22
C ILE A 109 14.63 6.48 5.76
N ALA A 110 14.23 7.42 4.90
CA ALA A 110 13.17 8.35 5.23
C ALA A 110 11.84 7.62 5.04
N ASN A 111 10.96 7.72 6.03
CA ASN A 111 9.61 7.19 5.94
C ASN A 111 8.67 8.36 6.05
N ASP A 112 7.79 8.54 5.08
CA ASP A 112 6.73 9.53 5.19
C ASP A 112 5.32 8.94 5.07
N GLY A 113 4.42 9.64 4.38
CA GLY A 113 3.02 9.27 4.22
C GLY A 113 2.55 9.47 2.78
N VAL A 114 3.51 9.62 1.86
CA VAL A 114 3.34 10.03 0.47
C VAL A 114 3.41 8.78 -0.40
N PRO A 115 2.31 8.42 -1.08
CA PRO A 115 2.32 7.28 -1.99
C PRO A 115 3.33 7.50 -3.12
N GLU A 116 4.31 6.62 -3.17
CA GLU A 116 5.37 6.61 -4.17
C GLU A 116 5.41 5.26 -4.91
N MET A 117 6.20 5.19 -5.98
CA MET A 117 6.56 3.89 -6.56
C MET A 117 7.71 3.28 -5.76
N ASP A 118 7.88 1.96 -5.82
CA ASP A 118 9.09 1.34 -5.29
C ASP A 118 10.34 2.01 -5.91
N GLU A 119 11.26 2.41 -5.05
CA GLU A 119 12.45 3.14 -5.44
C GLU A 119 13.74 2.39 -5.15
N ILE A 120 14.84 2.80 -5.80
CA ILE A 120 16.15 2.19 -5.61
C ILE A 120 17.24 3.22 -5.36
N TYR A 121 18.19 2.88 -4.49
CA TYR A 121 19.53 3.49 -4.46
C TYR A 121 20.60 2.41 -4.62
N ASN A 122 21.82 2.83 -4.93
CA ASN A 122 22.94 1.94 -5.19
C ASN A 122 23.97 2.02 -4.06
N VAL A 123 24.61 0.89 -3.76
CA VAL A 123 25.83 0.81 -2.93
C VAL A 123 26.98 0.36 -3.81
N THR A 124 28.11 1.05 -3.76
CA THR A 124 29.34 0.68 -4.45
C THR A 124 30.46 0.39 -3.45
N LEU A 125 31.08 -0.78 -3.57
CA LEU A 125 32.30 -1.15 -2.88
C LEU A 125 33.54 -0.72 -3.68
N SER A 126 34.57 -0.25 -2.99
CA SER A 126 35.81 0.17 -3.61
C SER A 126 37.02 -0.04 -2.68
N ASN A 127 38.22 0.15 -3.24
CA ASN A 127 39.47 0.26 -2.50
C ASN A 127 39.72 -0.87 -1.46
N ILE A 128 40.00 -2.08 -1.94
CA ILE A 128 40.58 -3.12 -1.09
C ILE A 128 42.04 -2.75 -0.79
N PHE A 129 42.36 -2.47 0.48
CA PHE A 129 43.72 -2.10 0.87
C PHE A 129 44.22 -2.83 2.14
N PRO A 130 45.39 -3.49 2.09
CA PRO A 130 46.18 -3.81 0.90
C PRO A 130 45.42 -4.77 -0.04
N ALA A 131 45.80 -4.82 -1.32
CA ALA A 131 45.14 -5.65 -2.35
C ALA A 131 45.41 -7.17 -2.16
N VAL A 132 44.90 -7.74 -1.08
CA VAL A 132 45.07 -9.16 -0.68
C VAL A 132 43.92 -10.07 -1.12
N THR A 133 42.84 -9.47 -1.63
CA THR A 133 41.66 -10.15 -2.18
C THR A 133 41.04 -9.29 -3.30
N THR A 134 39.94 -9.75 -3.89
CA THR A 134 39.19 -9.09 -4.96
C THR A 134 37.70 -9.11 -4.64
N PHE A 135 36.93 -8.28 -5.34
CA PHE A 135 35.46 -8.32 -5.28
C PHE A 135 34.90 -9.43 -6.17
N THR A 136 33.83 -10.09 -5.73
CA THR A 136 32.96 -10.89 -6.62
C THR A 136 32.03 -9.96 -7.39
N ASN A 137 31.48 -8.99 -6.69
CA ASN A 137 30.66 -7.91 -7.20
C ASN A 137 30.96 -6.65 -6.36
N THR A 138 30.96 -5.51 -7.05
CA THR A 138 31.27 -4.21 -6.43
C THR A 138 30.03 -3.39 -6.17
N THR A 139 28.85 -3.87 -6.55
CA THR A 139 27.60 -3.11 -6.45
C THR A 139 26.49 -3.95 -5.85
N ALA A 140 25.62 -3.28 -5.11
CA ALA A 140 24.32 -3.78 -4.69
C ALA A 140 23.26 -2.68 -4.81
N THR A 141 22.02 -3.10 -4.93
CA THR A 141 20.82 -2.25 -4.95
C THR A 141 20.12 -2.35 -3.60
N GLY A 142 19.76 -1.20 -3.01
CA GLY A 142 18.77 -1.14 -1.95
C GLY A 142 17.43 -0.72 -2.53
N THR A 143 16.43 -1.60 -2.50
CA THR A 143 15.06 -1.29 -2.93
C THR A 143 14.21 -0.89 -1.75
N ILE A 144 13.70 0.34 -1.79
CA ILE A 144 12.71 0.90 -0.87
C ILE A 144 11.34 0.52 -1.43
N VAL A 145 10.63 -0.37 -0.73
CA VAL A 145 9.26 -0.76 -1.09
C VAL A 145 8.32 0.19 -0.38
N ASN A 146 7.59 0.97 -1.18
CA ASN A 146 6.63 1.94 -0.69
C ASN A 146 5.56 1.24 0.15
N ASP A 147 5.22 1.81 1.30
CA ASP A 147 4.14 1.33 2.17
C ASP A 147 3.00 2.33 2.35
N ASP A 148 3.09 3.46 1.66
CA ASP A 148 2.05 4.47 1.59
C ASP A 148 1.06 4.18 0.46
N GLY A 149 -0.19 3.98 0.84
CA GLY A 149 -1.30 3.82 -0.08
C GLY A 149 -2.24 5.02 -0.05
N LEU A 150 -2.69 5.46 -1.22
CA LEU A 150 -3.86 6.33 -1.33
C LEU A 150 -5.11 5.49 -1.56
N SER A 151 -6.05 5.48 -0.62
CA SER A 151 -7.32 4.74 -0.77
C SER A 151 -8.52 5.67 -0.73
N VAL A 152 -9.55 5.35 -1.52
CA VAL A 152 -10.84 6.04 -1.56
C VAL A 152 -11.96 5.01 -1.38
N GLU A 153 -12.86 5.24 -0.42
CA GLU A 153 -14.04 4.42 -0.18
C GLU A 153 -15.22 5.27 0.32
N PHE A 154 -16.41 4.70 0.42
CA PHE A 154 -17.49 5.36 1.18
C PHE A 154 -17.20 5.29 2.68
N SER A 155 -17.56 6.34 3.42
CA SER A 155 -17.44 6.39 4.89
C SER A 155 -18.22 5.29 5.60
N THR A 156 -19.32 4.83 5.00
CA THR A 156 -20.13 3.70 5.47
C THR A 156 -20.78 2.96 4.31
N GLY A 157 -20.97 1.65 4.47
CA GLY A 157 -21.71 0.82 3.50
C GLY A 157 -23.23 0.98 3.58
N ALA A 158 -23.74 1.55 4.69
CA ALA A 158 -25.14 1.89 4.83
C ALA A 158 -25.34 3.09 5.74
N SER A 159 -26.31 3.93 5.40
CA SER A 159 -26.71 5.10 6.19
C SER A 159 -28.21 5.35 6.00
N SER A 160 -28.80 6.13 6.88
CA SER A 160 -30.20 6.52 6.76
C SER A 160 -30.47 7.81 7.52
N ASP A 161 -31.53 8.49 7.11
CA ASP A 161 -32.16 9.56 7.86
C ASP A 161 -33.61 9.72 7.36
N THR A 162 -34.40 10.47 8.12
CA THR A 162 -35.73 10.93 7.69
C THR A 162 -35.64 11.77 6.43
N GLU A 163 -36.65 11.70 5.57
CA GLU A 163 -36.73 12.53 4.36
C GLU A 163 -36.73 14.03 4.67
N THR A 164 -37.33 14.41 5.80
CA THR A 164 -37.36 15.80 6.29
C THR A 164 -35.99 16.29 6.72
N ALA A 165 -35.17 15.45 7.35
CA ALA A 165 -33.83 15.84 7.81
C ALA A 165 -32.78 15.75 6.70
N GLY A 166 -32.80 14.67 5.90
CA GLY A 166 -31.84 14.42 4.83
C GLY A 166 -30.37 14.41 5.27
N GLY A 167 -30.10 14.09 6.55
CA GLY A 167 -28.76 14.02 7.12
C GLY A 167 -28.05 12.69 6.84
N ASN A 168 -26.87 12.49 7.45
CA ASN A 168 -26.08 11.26 7.34
C ASN A 168 -25.84 10.75 5.91
N LEU A 169 -25.83 11.64 4.92
CA LEU A 169 -25.59 11.29 3.53
C LEU A 169 -24.24 10.57 3.37
N PRO A 170 -24.11 9.60 2.45
CA PRO A 170 -22.84 8.97 2.17
C PRO A 170 -21.80 10.01 1.74
N THR A 171 -20.62 9.90 2.32
CA THR A 171 -19.44 10.69 2.00
C THR A 171 -18.32 9.76 1.56
N LEU A 172 -17.26 10.31 0.98
CA LEU A 172 -16.05 9.56 0.65
C LEU A 172 -15.00 9.75 1.74
N LEU A 173 -14.49 8.62 2.22
CA LEU A 173 -13.33 8.54 3.08
C LEU A 173 -12.09 8.35 2.22
N VAL A 174 -11.07 9.19 2.45
CA VAL A 174 -9.78 9.11 1.77
C VAL A 174 -8.72 8.85 2.85
N THR A 175 -7.75 8.00 2.55
CA THR A 175 -6.60 7.72 3.43
C THR A 175 -5.32 7.84 2.63
N GLY A 176 -4.32 8.53 3.18
CA GLY A 176 -3.03 8.75 2.55
C GLY A 176 -2.85 10.20 2.06
N THR A 177 -1.68 10.48 1.48
CA THR A 177 -1.36 11.82 0.97
C THR A 177 -1.66 11.92 -0.52
N VAL A 178 -2.45 12.91 -0.90
CA VAL A 178 -2.74 13.23 -2.30
C VAL A 178 -1.81 14.36 -2.74
N ILE A 179 -0.80 14.04 -3.57
CA ILE A 179 0.10 15.06 -4.13
C ILE A 179 -0.55 15.75 -5.33
N LEU A 180 -1.11 14.95 -6.25
CA LEU A 180 -1.82 15.42 -7.43
C LEU A 180 -3.30 15.08 -7.27
N ALA A 181 -4.16 16.07 -7.53
CA ALA A 181 -5.60 15.88 -7.41
C ALA A 181 -6.06 14.65 -8.21
N SER A 182 -6.85 13.80 -7.55
CA SER A 182 -7.47 12.61 -8.13
C SER A 182 -8.97 12.84 -8.30
N THR A 183 -9.63 11.93 -9.01
CA THR A 183 -11.08 11.93 -9.17
C THR A 183 -11.61 10.51 -9.09
N VAL A 184 -12.81 10.38 -8.53
CA VAL A 184 -13.63 9.16 -8.61
C VAL A 184 -15.01 9.54 -9.11
N THR A 185 -15.72 8.60 -9.76
CA THR A 185 -17.13 8.83 -10.08
C THR A 185 -18.03 8.04 -9.15
N VAL A 186 -19.02 8.71 -8.57
CA VAL A 186 -20.12 8.08 -7.85
C VAL A 186 -21.26 7.83 -8.83
N THR A 187 -21.79 6.61 -8.84
CA THR A 187 -22.90 6.22 -9.72
C THR A 187 -24.03 5.67 -8.87
N ASP A 188 -25.23 6.21 -9.05
CA ASP A 188 -26.45 5.54 -8.60
C ASP A 188 -26.69 4.33 -9.50
N ALA A 189 -26.67 3.14 -8.89
CA ALA A 189 -26.83 1.86 -9.56
C ALA A 189 -28.26 1.64 -10.08
N GLY A 190 -29.23 2.43 -9.62
CA GLY A 190 -30.64 2.31 -10.00
C GLY A 190 -31.29 1.01 -9.53
N THR A 191 -30.72 0.36 -8.50
CA THR A 191 -31.27 -0.85 -7.87
C THR A 191 -32.18 -0.54 -6.68
N GLY A 192 -32.10 0.68 -6.14
CA GLY A 192 -33.01 1.19 -5.13
C GLY A 192 -34.38 1.55 -5.69
N ASN A 193 -35.33 1.83 -4.79
CA ASN A 193 -36.70 2.20 -5.13
C ASN A 193 -36.99 3.70 -5.09
N ALA A 194 -36.05 4.53 -4.62
CA ALA A 194 -36.21 5.99 -4.66
C ALA A 194 -36.13 6.52 -6.10
N THR A 195 -36.93 7.55 -6.38
CA THR A 195 -37.03 8.26 -7.65
C THR A 195 -36.16 9.52 -7.63
N GLY A 196 -35.12 9.51 -8.47
CA GLY A 196 -34.25 10.68 -8.66
C GLY A 196 -34.89 11.81 -9.45
N GLY A 197 -34.14 12.88 -9.67
CA GLY A 197 -34.60 14.05 -10.45
C GLY A 197 -35.38 15.08 -9.62
N GLY A 198 -35.28 14.98 -8.30
CA GLY A 198 -35.92 15.90 -7.35
C GLY A 198 -37.32 15.47 -6.91
N THR A 199 -37.70 14.20 -7.13
CA THR A 199 -38.86 13.59 -6.47
C THR A 199 -38.46 13.21 -5.05
N ASP A 200 -37.65 12.17 -4.86
CA ASP A 200 -37.23 11.72 -3.53
C ASP A 200 -35.80 12.19 -3.21
N PHE A 201 -34.99 12.38 -4.26
CA PHE A 201 -33.64 12.91 -4.13
C PHE A 201 -33.17 13.68 -5.38
N SER A 202 -32.22 14.58 -5.15
CA SER A 202 -31.46 15.26 -6.18
C SER A 202 -30.08 14.62 -6.31
N PHE A 203 -29.77 14.08 -7.49
CA PHE A 203 -28.44 13.55 -7.84
C PHE A 203 -28.29 13.50 -9.37
N THR A 204 -27.06 13.63 -9.88
CA THR A 204 -26.77 13.45 -11.31
C THR A 204 -25.87 12.23 -11.47
N SER A 205 -26.41 11.14 -12.02
CA SER A 205 -25.67 9.88 -12.19
C SER A 205 -25.08 9.75 -13.61
N PRO A 206 -23.79 9.43 -13.77
CA PRO A 206 -22.74 9.42 -12.75
C PRO A 206 -22.27 10.85 -12.41
N GLN A 207 -21.76 11.04 -11.20
CA GLN A 207 -21.15 12.28 -10.77
C GLN A 207 -19.64 12.14 -10.59
N LEU A 208 -18.88 13.08 -11.15
CA LEU A 208 -17.45 13.21 -10.88
C LEU A 208 -17.23 13.92 -9.53
N VAL A 209 -16.53 13.25 -8.61
CA VAL A 209 -16.09 13.81 -7.33
C VAL A 209 -14.59 14.07 -7.40
N ASN A 210 -14.19 15.29 -7.10
CA ASN A 210 -12.78 15.69 -7.06
C ASN A 210 -12.18 15.39 -5.68
N ILE A 211 -10.97 14.84 -5.67
CA ILE A 211 -10.15 14.59 -4.48
C ILE A 211 -8.98 15.56 -4.52
N PRO A 212 -9.04 16.69 -3.80
CA PRO A 212 -7.97 17.68 -3.78
C PRO A 212 -6.65 17.13 -3.24
N ALA A 213 -5.55 17.80 -3.60
CA ALA A 213 -4.26 17.54 -2.98
C ALA A 213 -4.28 17.96 -1.50
N ALA A 214 -4.13 16.99 -0.60
CA ALA A 214 -4.10 17.16 0.85
C ALA A 214 -3.65 15.85 1.52
N ILE A 215 -3.39 15.92 2.83
CA ILE A 215 -3.20 14.72 3.67
C ILE A 215 -4.56 14.32 4.22
N TYR A 216 -4.94 13.07 4.01
CA TYR A 216 -6.17 12.50 4.54
C TYR A 216 -5.84 11.40 5.55
N ASP A 217 -6.45 11.48 6.72
CA ASP A 217 -6.18 10.59 7.85
C ASP A 217 -7.12 9.38 7.91
N GLY A 218 -7.97 9.19 6.90
CA GLY A 218 -8.97 8.12 6.90
C GLY A 218 -10.02 8.31 8.01
N THR A 219 -10.26 9.55 8.45
CA THR A 219 -11.30 9.85 9.44
C THR A 219 -12.39 10.76 8.89
N THR A 220 -13.51 10.81 9.61
CA THR A 220 -14.66 11.64 9.25
C THR A 220 -14.36 13.13 9.23
N ALA A 221 -13.24 13.57 9.84
CA ALA A 221 -12.82 14.97 9.83
C ALA A 221 -12.34 15.45 8.45
N THR A 222 -11.94 14.53 7.56
CA THR A 222 -11.40 14.84 6.23
C THR A 222 -12.24 14.26 5.08
N GLU A 223 -13.48 13.86 5.37
CA GLU A 223 -14.41 13.31 4.39
C GLU A 223 -14.74 14.29 3.26
N ILE A 224 -14.91 13.73 2.06
CA ILE A 224 -15.31 14.46 0.87
C ILE A 224 -16.79 14.20 0.62
N THR A 225 -17.60 15.26 0.64
CA THR A 225 -19.02 15.17 0.31
C THR A 225 -19.23 14.85 -1.17
N ILE A 226 -20.24 14.03 -1.47
CA ILE A 226 -20.72 13.79 -2.83
C ILE A 226 -21.52 15.03 -3.26
N PRO A 227 -21.06 15.83 -4.23
CA PRO A 227 -21.75 17.09 -4.56
C PRO A 227 -23.21 16.83 -4.97
N ILE A 228 -24.11 17.79 -4.80
CA ILE A 228 -25.50 17.73 -5.33
C ILE A 228 -26.40 16.64 -4.71
N LEU A 229 -25.86 15.56 -4.11
CA LEU A 229 -26.63 14.55 -3.40
C LEU A 229 -27.39 15.22 -2.25
N ALA A 230 -28.72 15.21 -2.33
CA ALA A 230 -29.60 15.75 -1.30
C ALA A 230 -30.94 15.02 -1.34
N ILE A 231 -31.53 14.81 -0.16
CA ILE A 231 -32.88 14.26 -0.03
C ILE A 231 -33.89 15.37 -0.23
N VAL A 232 -34.99 15.04 -0.90
CA VAL A 232 -36.14 15.93 -1.10
C VAL A 232 -37.29 15.29 -0.34
N GLY A 233 -37.57 15.77 0.86
CA GLY A 233 -38.74 15.32 1.62
C GLY A 233 -40.02 15.99 1.13
N ASP A 234 -41.15 15.31 1.30
CA ASP A 234 -42.46 15.90 1.05
C ASP A 234 -43.45 15.75 2.22
N ALA A 235 -44.71 15.45 1.94
CA ALA A 235 -45.77 15.29 2.94
C ALA A 235 -46.66 14.08 2.63
N ILE A 236 -46.23 13.22 1.70
CA ILE A 236 -46.95 12.05 1.22
C ILE A 236 -46.45 10.87 2.04
N VAL A 237 -47.38 10.10 2.62
CA VAL A 237 -47.00 8.84 3.28
C VAL A 237 -46.62 7.83 2.22
N GLU A 238 -45.36 7.44 2.27
CA GLU A 238 -44.74 6.48 1.38
C GLU A 238 -44.20 5.29 2.16
N VAL A 239 -43.41 4.46 1.50
CA VAL A 239 -42.61 3.43 2.17
C VAL A 239 -41.17 3.92 2.21
N ASN A 240 -40.38 3.48 3.18
CA ASN A 240 -38.94 3.76 3.15
C ASN A 240 -38.32 3.37 1.81
N GLU A 241 -37.47 4.25 1.31
CA GLU A 241 -36.85 4.12 0.00
C GLU A 241 -35.34 4.05 0.08
N THR A 242 -34.68 3.60 -0.99
CA THR A 242 -33.22 3.49 -1.02
C THR A 242 -32.59 4.09 -2.27
N ILE A 243 -31.38 4.62 -2.08
CA ILE A 243 -30.44 5.02 -3.12
C ILE A 243 -29.21 4.12 -2.98
N ASP A 244 -28.83 3.42 -4.05
CA ASP A 244 -27.69 2.50 -4.06
C ASP A 244 -26.53 3.12 -4.86
N LEU A 245 -25.47 3.54 -4.17
CA LEU A 245 -24.32 4.22 -4.76
C LEU A 245 -23.13 3.27 -4.92
N THR A 246 -22.38 3.45 -6.01
CA THR A 246 -21.16 2.69 -6.32
C THR A 246 -20.03 3.61 -6.77
N LEU A 247 -18.79 3.23 -6.45
CA LEU A 247 -17.58 3.93 -6.91
C LEU A 247 -17.02 3.28 -8.18
N SER A 248 -16.52 4.12 -9.09
CA SER A 248 -15.63 3.68 -10.16
C SER A 248 -14.18 3.52 -9.69
N THR A 249 -13.32 2.95 -10.52
CA THR A 249 -11.87 3.01 -10.29
C THR A 249 -11.41 4.48 -10.29
N PRO A 250 -10.78 4.97 -9.21
CA PRO A 250 -10.29 6.34 -9.16
C PRO A 250 -9.11 6.55 -10.13
N THR A 251 -8.79 7.82 -10.40
CA THR A 251 -7.65 8.21 -11.26
C THR A 251 -6.36 8.39 -10.45
N GLY A 252 -5.21 8.38 -11.12
CA GLY A 252 -3.91 8.55 -10.48
C GLY A 252 -3.51 7.34 -9.63
N ASP A 253 -2.84 7.60 -8.51
CA ASP A 253 -2.30 6.57 -7.60
C ASP A 253 -3.30 6.14 -6.53
N ALA A 254 -4.52 6.67 -6.58
CA ALA A 254 -5.61 6.24 -5.71
C ALA A 254 -6.06 4.82 -6.07
N ALA A 255 -6.34 4.03 -5.05
CA ALA A 255 -7.00 2.73 -5.15
C ALA A 255 -8.35 2.76 -4.43
N LEU A 256 -9.21 1.78 -4.72
CA LEU A 256 -10.43 1.59 -3.94
C LEU A 256 -10.12 0.98 -2.57
N GLY A 257 -10.74 1.51 -1.52
CA GLY A 257 -10.77 0.89 -0.19
C GLY A 257 -11.76 -0.27 -0.12
N ALA A 258 -12.15 -0.65 1.11
CA ALA A 258 -13.00 -1.81 1.33
C ALA A 258 -14.47 -1.54 0.93
N THR A 259 -14.95 -0.33 1.18
CA THR A 259 -16.36 0.06 1.05
C THR A 259 -16.62 0.76 -0.28
N THR A 260 -16.85 -0.03 -1.34
CA THR A 260 -17.01 0.50 -2.72
C THR A 260 -18.47 0.72 -3.14
N ALA A 261 -19.41 0.34 -2.28
CA ALA A 261 -20.84 0.56 -2.44
C ALA A 261 -21.45 1.08 -1.12
N SER A 262 -22.48 1.91 -1.22
CA SER A 262 -23.21 2.43 -0.08
C SER A 262 -24.70 2.51 -0.39
N THR A 263 -25.54 1.99 0.50
CA THR A 263 -27.00 2.16 0.42
C THR A 263 -27.43 3.24 1.41
N TYR A 264 -28.07 4.29 0.91
CA TYR A 264 -28.74 5.29 1.75
C TYR A 264 -30.23 4.97 1.80
N THR A 265 -30.81 4.86 2.99
CA THR A 265 -32.25 4.69 3.19
C THR A 265 -32.89 6.02 3.55
N ILE A 266 -33.88 6.45 2.75
CA ILE A 266 -34.78 7.55 3.04
C ILE A 266 -35.89 6.97 3.93
N ASN A 267 -35.97 7.46 5.17
CA ASN A 267 -37.03 7.06 6.10
C ASN A 267 -38.23 7.99 5.94
N ASP A 268 -39.38 7.41 5.55
CA ASP A 268 -40.66 8.10 5.55
C ASP A 268 -41.01 8.50 6.98
N ASP A 269 -41.18 9.80 7.22
CA ASP A 269 -41.57 10.36 8.52
C ASP A 269 -42.94 11.05 8.51
N ASP A 270 -43.67 10.87 7.42
CA ASP A 270 -45.00 11.38 7.22
C ASP A 270 -46.10 10.53 7.88
N THR A 271 -47.24 11.17 8.12
CA THR A 271 -48.41 10.50 8.71
C THR A 271 -49.70 11.00 8.10
N ALA A 272 -50.65 10.09 7.89
CA ALA A 272 -51.99 10.41 7.46
C ALA A 272 -52.97 10.35 8.65
N THR A 273 -53.77 11.40 8.80
CA THR A 273 -54.87 11.52 9.75
C THR A 273 -56.20 11.21 9.07
N VAL A 274 -56.91 10.20 9.57
CA VAL A 274 -58.29 9.92 9.17
C VAL A 274 -59.24 10.64 10.13
N SER A 275 -60.18 11.42 9.57
CA SER A 275 -61.21 12.13 10.32
C SER A 275 -62.62 11.75 9.84
N ILE A 276 -63.59 11.88 10.72
CA ILE A 276 -65.02 11.72 10.43
C ILE A 276 -65.76 12.95 10.95
N ASP A 277 -66.67 13.49 10.15
CA ASP A 277 -67.50 14.62 10.57
C ASP A 277 -68.66 14.19 11.48
N ASP A 278 -69.25 15.18 12.15
CA ASP A 278 -70.55 14.98 12.79
C ASP A 278 -71.64 15.03 11.72
N PRO A 279 -72.61 14.10 11.73
CA PRO A 279 -73.69 14.09 10.76
C PRO A 279 -74.66 15.23 11.09
N VAL A 280 -75.36 15.73 10.07
CA VAL A 280 -76.46 16.68 10.31
C VAL A 280 -77.52 16.01 11.20
N SER A 281 -77.89 16.68 12.30
CA SER A 281 -78.86 16.15 13.26
C SER A 281 -80.22 15.88 12.59
N VAL A 282 -80.82 14.72 12.87
CA VAL A 282 -82.17 14.34 12.42
C VAL A 282 -83.11 14.18 13.60
N ALA A 283 -84.39 14.50 13.41
CA ALA A 283 -85.42 14.30 14.42
C ALA A 283 -85.82 12.81 14.51
N GLU A 284 -86.10 12.31 15.71
CA GLU A 284 -86.36 10.89 15.99
C GLU A 284 -87.59 10.34 15.24
N GLY A 285 -88.69 11.09 15.21
CA GLY A 285 -89.92 10.76 14.46
C GLY A 285 -90.66 9.49 14.93
N ASP A 286 -91.97 9.40 14.64
CA ASP A 286 -92.82 8.27 15.10
C ASP A 286 -93.05 7.17 14.03
N VAL A 287 -92.52 7.33 12.81
CA VAL A 287 -92.68 6.37 11.68
C VAL A 287 -91.54 6.49 10.66
N GLY A 288 -91.08 5.36 10.11
CA GLY A 288 -90.06 5.29 9.06
C GLY A 288 -88.63 5.22 9.59
N THR A 289 -87.64 5.47 8.72
CA THR A 289 -86.20 5.51 9.05
C THR A 289 -85.58 6.82 8.59
N ALA A 290 -84.70 7.41 9.40
CA ALA A 290 -83.85 8.52 9.01
C ALA A 290 -82.42 8.02 8.70
N THR A 291 -81.76 8.65 7.72
CA THR A 291 -80.37 8.34 7.37
C THR A 291 -79.46 9.43 7.90
N LEU A 292 -78.47 9.06 8.70
CA LEU A 292 -77.34 9.92 9.05
C LEU A 292 -76.22 9.69 8.03
N THR A 293 -75.68 10.77 7.49
CA THR A 293 -74.54 10.72 6.58
C THR A 293 -73.33 11.28 7.28
N PHE A 294 -72.26 10.50 7.30
CA PHE A 294 -70.95 10.90 7.79
C PHE A 294 -70.00 10.99 6.58
N THR A 295 -69.20 12.02 6.55
CA THR A 295 -68.08 12.20 5.65
C THR A 295 -66.82 11.74 6.36
N VAL A 296 -66.16 10.73 5.79
CA VAL A 296 -64.82 10.31 6.21
C VAL A 296 -63.83 11.01 5.30
N SER A 297 -62.78 11.60 5.85
CA SER A 297 -61.72 12.29 5.11
C SER A 297 -60.34 11.83 5.57
N ILE A 298 -59.37 11.85 4.66
CA ILE A 298 -57.94 11.63 4.91
C ILE A 298 -57.19 12.87 4.40
N ASP A 299 -56.19 13.33 5.14
CA ASP A 299 -55.35 14.50 4.81
C ASP A 299 -54.09 14.07 4.04
N GLN A 300 -54.26 13.48 2.86
CA GLN A 300 -53.18 13.15 1.92
C GLN A 300 -53.56 13.61 0.51
#